data_AF-A0A1I6MZB5-F1
#
_entry.id   AF-A0A1I6MZB5-F1
#
_cell.length_a   1.000
_cell.length_b   1.000
_cell.length_c   1.000
_cell.angle_alpha   90.00
_cell.angle_beta   90.00
_cell.angle_gamma   90.00
#
_symmetry.space_group_name_H-M   'P 1'
#
loop_
_entity.id
_entity.type
_entity.pdbx_description
1 polymer ?
#
loop_
_entity_poly.entity_id
_entity_poly.type
_entity_poly.pdbx_seq_one_letter_code
_entity_poly.pdbx_strand_id
1 'polypeptide(L)'
;MYVVKRSMRFLFDPSEDHNQPSMNPPRALVLAALLALPLAAPAADKKMPPAKPASEYTLFEAHPNEKVTVAAEPCDKPENCAFFRNAYIQHGFLPVRVFITNDGDKPLTLDDVRIQFISENKDILPAALPEDLQRRLYNRKSAQGRRMPLPFPGASIPITSGEQVDKKITQDDQDFSFPSTTVAPHTTASGYLFYDIRDLDDPAMRHATLFLKEIRWQGEKKQLFDFNLPFDKWLAAQPKPVKKTPPPPKDEDTTKDTKDADKQ
;
A
#
# COMPACT_ATOMS: atom_id res chain seq x y z
N MET A 1 -14.03 -6.92 3.74
CA MET A 1 -14.56 -6.60 2.39
C MET A 1 -14.22 -5.13 2.16
N TYR A 2 -13.21 -4.84 1.33
CA TYR A 2 -12.80 -3.47 1.04
C TYR A 2 -13.80 -2.86 0.07
N VAL A 3 -14.90 -2.36 0.62
CA VAL A 3 -15.79 -1.43 -0.07
C VAL A 3 -15.15 -0.07 0.15
N VAL A 4 -14.81 0.65 -0.91
CA VAL A 4 -14.32 2.01 -0.78
C VAL A 4 -15.52 2.87 -0.40
N LYS A 5 -15.94 2.82 0.87
CA LYS A 5 -17.10 3.55 1.39
C LYS A 5 -16.62 4.58 2.38
N ARG A 6 -16.14 5.72 1.88
CA ARG A 6 -15.78 6.85 2.73
C ARG A 6 -17.06 7.52 3.23
N SER A 7 -17.37 7.35 4.51
CA SER A 7 -18.41 8.12 5.18
C SER A 7 -18.02 9.59 5.21
N MET A 8 -18.81 10.42 4.53
CA MET A 8 -18.77 11.88 4.59
C MET A 8 -19.12 12.31 6.03
N ARG A 9 -18.13 12.80 6.80
CA ARG A 9 -18.42 13.43 8.09
C ARG A 9 -18.94 14.85 7.83
N PHE A 10 -20.09 15.12 8.45
CA PHE A 10 -20.78 16.38 8.51
C PHE A 10 -19.85 17.53 8.93
N LEU A 11 -19.90 18.61 8.16
CA LEU A 11 -19.40 19.92 8.56
C LEU A 11 -20.20 20.37 9.79
N PHE A 12 -19.50 20.55 10.90
CA PHE A 12 -20.00 21.26 12.08
C PHE A 12 -19.85 22.77 11.79
N ASP A 13 -20.97 23.47 11.84
CA ASP A 13 -21.06 24.92 11.81
C ASP A 13 -21.01 25.45 13.26
N PRO A 14 -20.09 26.37 13.61
CA PRO A 14 -20.22 27.16 14.82
C PRO A 14 -20.61 28.60 14.45
N SER A 15 -21.90 28.89 14.53
CA SER A 15 -22.43 30.27 14.55
C SER A 15 -22.08 30.96 15.88
N GLU A 16 -21.61 32.19 15.74
CA GLU A 16 -21.29 33.20 16.77
C GLU A 16 -22.35 33.33 17.87
N ASP A 17 -21.93 33.68 19.11
CA ASP A 17 -22.32 35.00 19.64
C ASP A 17 -21.55 35.50 20.87
N HIS A 18 -21.36 36.82 20.86
CA HIS A 18 -21.16 37.82 21.92
C HIS A 18 -20.23 37.54 23.13
N ASN A 19 -19.19 38.38 23.30
CA ASN A 19 -19.24 39.56 24.18
C ASN A 19 -17.89 40.31 24.23
N GLN A 20 -17.85 41.57 23.77
CA GLN A 20 -16.77 42.53 24.06
C GLN A 20 -17.09 43.30 25.35
N PRO A 21 -16.06 43.75 26.07
CA PRO A 21 -16.00 45.19 26.32
C PRO A 21 -14.62 45.82 26.06
N SER A 22 -14.69 47.05 25.55
CA SER A 22 -13.58 47.96 25.25
C SER A 22 -12.93 48.55 26.50
N MET A 23 -11.60 48.68 26.50
CA MET A 23 -10.89 49.71 27.27
C MET A 23 -9.64 50.19 26.51
N ASN A 24 -9.48 51.52 26.44
CA ASN A 24 -8.41 52.27 25.76
C ASN A 24 -7.06 52.24 26.54
N PRO A 25 -5.92 52.58 25.88
CA PRO A 25 -4.58 52.31 26.40
C PRO A 25 -3.94 53.49 27.14
N PRO A 26 -2.89 53.22 27.93
CA PRO A 26 -1.77 54.15 28.01
C PRO A 26 -0.42 53.49 27.63
N ARG A 27 0.43 54.34 27.06
CA ARG A 27 1.80 54.08 26.60
C ARG A 27 2.71 53.68 27.77
N ALA A 28 3.59 52.70 27.50
CA ALA A 28 5.04 52.70 27.74
C ALA A 28 5.55 51.39 28.37
N LEU A 29 6.51 50.79 27.67
CA LEU A 29 7.74 50.11 28.11
C LEU A 29 8.01 48.83 27.33
N VAL A 30 9.04 48.96 26.51
CA VAL A 30 9.80 47.92 25.83
C VAL A 30 10.27 46.88 26.84
N LEU A 31 9.88 45.62 26.63
CA LEU A 31 10.62 44.48 27.16
C LEU A 31 10.54 43.33 26.15
N ALA A 32 11.73 42.96 25.68
CA ALA A 32 11.98 41.93 24.68
C ALA A 32 11.49 40.56 25.18
N ALA A 33 10.40 40.07 24.62
CA ALA A 33 10.08 38.65 24.64
C ALA A 33 10.79 38.01 23.44
N LEU A 34 11.93 37.35 23.73
CA LEU A 34 12.61 36.48 22.79
C LEU A 34 11.60 35.46 22.22
N LEU A 35 11.39 35.57 20.92
CA LEU A 35 10.78 34.55 20.07
C LEU A 35 11.56 33.23 20.21
N ALA A 36 11.11 32.35 21.10
CA ALA A 36 11.39 30.93 20.97
C ALA A 36 10.48 30.39 19.85
N LEU A 37 10.88 30.60 18.60
CA LEU A 37 10.34 29.84 17.47
C LEU A 37 10.78 28.38 17.67
N PRO A 38 9.87 27.41 17.90
CA PRO A 38 10.24 26.04 17.67
C PRO A 38 10.58 25.93 16.18
N LEU A 39 11.83 25.58 15.87
CA LEU A 39 12.14 25.04 14.56
C LEU A 39 11.33 23.75 14.45
N ALA A 40 10.14 23.85 13.86
CA ALA A 40 9.50 22.71 13.25
C ALA A 40 10.46 22.27 12.15
N ALA A 41 11.29 21.26 12.46
CA ALA A 41 12.01 20.54 11.43
C ALA A 41 10.96 20.14 10.38
N PRO A 42 11.15 20.46 9.08
CA PRO A 42 10.31 19.86 8.06
C PRO A 42 10.42 18.35 8.23
N ALA A 43 9.36 17.74 8.77
CA ALA A 43 9.14 16.32 8.56
C ALA A 43 9.19 16.17 7.05
N ALA A 44 10.21 15.46 6.55
CA ALA A 44 10.28 15.16 5.14
C ALA A 44 9.01 14.38 4.82
N ASP A 45 8.00 15.07 4.29
CA ASP A 45 6.77 14.49 3.81
C ASP A 45 7.19 13.49 2.74
N LYS A 46 7.25 12.22 3.11
CA LYS A 46 7.54 11.15 2.16
C LYS A 46 6.30 10.98 1.31
N LYS A 47 6.17 11.81 0.28
CA LYS A 47 5.02 11.84 -0.61
C LYS A 47 5.11 10.67 -1.59
N MET A 48 3.97 10.06 -1.83
CA MET A 48 3.80 9.04 -2.86
C MET A 48 4.26 9.57 -4.22
N PRO A 49 5.03 8.81 -5.02
CA PRO A 49 5.39 9.23 -6.36
C PRO A 49 4.14 9.57 -7.18
N PRO A 50 4.14 10.61 -8.03
CA PRO A 50 2.96 10.97 -8.81
C PRO A 50 2.53 9.81 -9.71
N ALA A 51 1.22 9.61 -9.85
CA ALA A 51 0.67 8.58 -10.72
C ALA A 51 0.84 8.98 -12.19
N LYS A 52 1.51 8.12 -12.96
CA LYS A 52 1.51 8.13 -14.43
C LYS A 52 0.30 7.35 -14.98
N PRO A 53 -0.06 7.51 -16.26
CA PRO A 53 -1.00 6.63 -16.95
C PRO A 53 -0.67 5.14 -16.75
N ALA A 54 -1.69 4.32 -16.56
CA ALA A 54 -1.56 2.89 -16.25
C ALA A 54 -0.81 2.11 -17.36
N SER A 55 -0.91 2.56 -18.61
CA SER A 55 -0.20 1.97 -19.75
C SER A 55 1.33 2.14 -19.70
N GLU A 56 1.85 3.01 -18.83
CA GLU A 56 3.30 3.22 -18.68
C GLU A 56 3.97 2.26 -17.68
N TYR A 57 3.20 1.46 -16.95
CA TYR A 57 3.74 0.49 -16.00
C TYR A 57 3.94 -0.87 -16.66
N THR A 58 4.87 -1.66 -16.13
CA THR A 58 5.18 -3.01 -16.65
C THR A 58 3.99 -3.97 -16.55
N LEU A 59 3.30 -3.96 -15.41
CA LEU A 59 2.17 -4.84 -15.15
C LEU A 59 0.89 -4.04 -15.36
N PHE A 60 0.38 -4.07 -16.58
CA PHE A 60 -0.86 -3.42 -16.96
C PHE A 60 -1.73 -4.31 -17.84
N GLU A 61 -3.01 -3.95 -17.91
CA GLU A 61 -3.98 -4.46 -18.84
C GLU A 61 -4.88 -3.32 -19.31
N ALA A 62 -5.08 -3.24 -20.63
CA ALA A 62 -5.92 -2.23 -21.25
C ALA A 62 -7.15 -2.90 -21.86
N HIS A 63 -8.32 -2.30 -21.68
CA HIS A 63 -9.55 -2.63 -22.38
C HIS A 63 -9.92 -1.49 -23.34
N PRO A 64 -9.39 -1.47 -24.59
CA PRO A 64 -9.54 -0.31 -25.49
C PRO A 64 -10.99 0.01 -25.89
N ASN A 65 -11.86 -1.01 -25.87
CA ASN A 65 -13.29 -0.87 -26.14
C ASN A 65 -14.04 -0.20 -24.97
N GLU A 66 -13.55 -0.41 -23.75
CA GLU A 66 -14.11 0.18 -22.54
C GLU A 66 -13.37 1.46 -22.14
N LYS A 67 -12.27 1.82 -22.83
CA LYS A 67 -11.48 3.02 -22.54
C LYS A 67 -10.98 3.07 -21.09
N VAL A 68 -10.62 1.92 -20.55
CA VAL A 68 -10.05 1.81 -19.20
C VAL A 68 -8.78 0.97 -19.26
N THR A 69 -7.76 1.45 -18.57
CA THR A 69 -6.49 0.75 -18.39
C THR A 69 -6.20 0.62 -16.90
N VAL A 70 -5.85 -0.58 -16.46
CA VAL A 70 -5.47 -0.87 -15.08
C VAL A 70 -4.01 -1.29 -15.04
N ALA A 71 -3.28 -0.85 -14.02
CA ALA A 71 -1.94 -1.32 -13.74
C ALA A 71 -1.71 -1.59 -12.25
N ALA A 72 -0.69 -2.37 -11.95
CA ALA A 72 -0.29 -2.69 -10.59
C ALA A 72 1.24 -2.65 -10.45
N GLU A 73 1.70 -2.10 -9.33
CA GLU A 73 3.12 -2.06 -8.97
C GLU A 73 3.29 -2.59 -7.55
N PRO A 74 3.73 -3.85 -7.40
CA PRO A 74 4.14 -4.41 -6.12
C PRO A 74 5.28 -3.61 -5.49
N CYS A 75 5.17 -3.41 -4.18
CA CYS A 75 6.22 -2.87 -3.35
C CYS A 75 6.84 -4.05 -2.57
N ASP A 76 7.79 -4.76 -3.18
CA ASP A 76 8.36 -6.02 -2.66
C ASP A 76 9.60 -5.82 -1.79
N LYS A 77 10.32 -4.71 -1.98
CA LYS A 77 11.54 -4.38 -1.23
C LYS A 77 11.30 -3.25 -0.22
N PRO A 78 11.68 -3.42 1.06
CA PRO A 78 11.52 -2.38 2.08
C PRO A 78 12.08 -1.01 1.71
N GLU A 79 13.19 -0.97 0.96
CA GLU A 79 13.81 0.27 0.48
C GLU A 79 12.87 1.12 -0.42
N ASN A 80 12.11 0.46 -1.30
CA ASN A 80 11.17 1.12 -2.21
C ASN A 80 9.87 1.53 -1.53
N CYS A 81 9.65 1.05 -0.30
CA CYS A 81 8.41 1.22 0.47
C CYS A 81 8.64 1.99 1.78
N ALA A 82 9.83 2.58 1.94
CA ALA A 82 10.25 3.25 3.17
C ALA A 82 9.46 4.56 3.48
N PHE A 83 8.51 4.94 2.62
CA PHE A 83 7.60 6.07 2.84
C PHE A 83 6.39 5.72 3.70
N PHE A 84 6.07 4.45 3.86
CA PHE A 84 5.08 4.03 4.84
C PHE A 84 5.57 4.29 6.27
N ARG A 85 4.63 4.64 7.16
CA ARG A 85 4.93 4.83 8.59
C ARG A 85 5.11 3.49 9.31
N ASN A 86 4.56 2.42 8.75
CA ASN A 86 4.67 1.05 9.25
C ASN A 86 5.52 0.16 8.33
N ALA A 87 6.21 -0.82 8.90
CA ALA A 87 7.06 -1.76 8.16
C ALA A 87 6.25 -2.95 7.59
N TYR A 88 5.22 -2.68 6.79
CA TYR A 88 4.25 -3.68 6.31
C TYR A 88 4.88 -4.98 5.77
N ILE A 89 5.93 -4.86 4.94
CA ILE A 89 6.64 -6.01 4.35
C ILE A 89 7.25 -6.92 5.40
N GLN A 90 7.85 -6.36 6.45
CA GLN A 90 8.47 -7.14 7.54
C GLN A 90 7.43 -7.90 8.36
N HIS A 91 6.17 -7.48 8.30
CA HIS A 91 5.04 -8.16 8.93
C HIS A 91 4.30 -9.11 7.99
N GLY A 92 4.84 -9.36 6.79
CA GLY A 92 4.29 -10.29 5.80
C GLY A 92 3.09 -9.75 5.03
N PHE A 93 2.96 -8.42 4.94
CA PHE A 93 2.06 -7.78 4.00
C PHE A 93 2.78 -7.45 2.70
N LEU A 94 2.10 -7.64 1.58
CA LEU A 94 2.50 -7.13 0.26
C LEU A 94 1.70 -5.86 -0.06
N PRO A 95 2.30 -4.67 0.02
CA PRO A 95 1.71 -3.47 -0.55
C PRO A 95 1.76 -3.55 -2.07
N VAL A 96 0.62 -3.31 -2.73
CA VAL A 96 0.52 -3.20 -4.19
C VAL A 96 -0.13 -1.87 -4.51
N ARG A 97 0.55 -1.03 -5.28
CA ARG A 97 -0.05 0.20 -5.81
C ARG A 97 -0.84 -0.14 -7.04
N VAL A 98 -2.12 0.22 -7.06
CA VAL A 98 -3.01 0.01 -8.20
C VAL A 98 -3.27 1.34 -8.87
N PHE A 99 -3.25 1.34 -10.20
CA PHE A 99 -3.52 2.50 -11.05
C PHE A 99 -4.71 2.20 -11.94
N ILE A 100 -5.65 3.13 -12.03
CA ILE A 100 -6.82 3.03 -12.89
C ILE A 100 -6.84 4.30 -13.73
N THR A 101 -6.59 4.15 -15.02
CA THR A 101 -6.68 5.21 -16.02
C THR A 101 -8.01 5.12 -16.74
N ASN A 102 -8.75 6.23 -16.70
CA ASN A 102 -9.99 6.39 -17.43
C ASN A 102 -9.69 7.21 -18.69
N ASP A 103 -9.65 6.54 -19.83
CA ASP A 103 -9.47 7.15 -21.16
C ASP A 103 -10.82 7.49 -21.83
N GLY A 104 -11.93 7.28 -21.12
CA GLY A 104 -13.29 7.53 -21.58
C GLY A 104 -13.81 8.90 -21.16
N ASP A 105 -14.98 9.26 -21.71
CA ASP A 105 -15.60 10.57 -21.50
C ASP A 105 -16.56 10.64 -20.30
N LYS A 106 -16.81 9.50 -19.64
CA LYS A 106 -17.66 9.41 -18.46
C LYS A 106 -16.83 9.11 -17.21
N PRO A 107 -17.24 9.52 -16.00
CA PRO A 107 -16.55 9.12 -14.78
C PRO A 107 -16.75 7.62 -14.49
N LEU A 108 -15.73 6.97 -13.92
CA LEU A 108 -15.86 5.61 -13.36
C LEU A 108 -16.23 5.69 -11.87
N THR A 109 -17.01 4.72 -11.39
CA THR A 109 -17.19 4.45 -9.95
C THR A 109 -16.44 3.18 -9.54
N LEU A 110 -15.79 3.27 -8.39
CA LEU A 110 -15.05 2.23 -7.69
C LEU A 110 -15.73 1.84 -6.38
N ASP A 111 -16.97 2.28 -6.12
CA ASP A 111 -17.65 2.07 -4.84
C ASP A 111 -17.75 0.58 -4.46
N ASP A 112 -18.01 -0.26 -5.46
CA ASP A 112 -18.14 -1.71 -5.31
C ASP A 112 -16.93 -2.48 -5.85
N VAL A 113 -15.84 -1.79 -6.23
CA VAL A 113 -14.69 -2.46 -6.85
C VAL A 113 -14.12 -3.52 -5.93
N ARG A 114 -13.79 -4.68 -6.51
CA ARG A 114 -13.11 -5.76 -5.79
C ARG A 114 -11.76 -6.00 -6.43
N ILE A 115 -10.72 -5.72 -5.66
CA ILE A 115 -9.32 -5.89 -6.08
C ILE A 115 -8.74 -7.01 -5.22
N GLN A 116 -8.62 -8.19 -5.82
CA GLN A 116 -8.31 -9.44 -5.15
C GLN A 116 -6.94 -9.94 -5.60
N PHE A 117 -6.16 -10.44 -4.66
CA PHE A 117 -4.94 -11.18 -4.96
C PHE A 117 -5.30 -12.67 -5.02
N ILE A 118 -5.04 -13.32 -6.15
CA ILE A 118 -5.29 -14.75 -6.35
C ILE A 118 -3.92 -15.45 -6.36
N SER A 119 -3.67 -16.34 -5.39
CA SER A 119 -2.42 -17.10 -5.29
C SER A 119 -2.29 -18.18 -6.36
N GLU A 120 -1.11 -18.80 -6.48
CA GLU A 120 -0.89 -20.00 -7.32
C GLU A 120 -1.89 -21.12 -6.98
N ASN A 121 -2.16 -21.31 -5.68
CA ASN A 121 -3.11 -22.31 -5.17
C ASN A 121 -4.57 -21.87 -5.31
N LYS A 122 -4.84 -20.74 -5.97
CA LYS A 122 -6.16 -20.12 -6.18
C LYS A 122 -6.82 -19.64 -4.88
N ASP A 123 -6.03 -19.37 -3.85
CA ASP A 123 -6.54 -18.69 -2.67
C ASP A 123 -6.86 -17.25 -3.03
N ILE A 124 -8.06 -16.80 -2.67
CA ILE A 124 -8.53 -15.45 -2.93
C ILE A 124 -8.31 -14.60 -1.69
N LEU A 125 -7.31 -13.73 -1.75
CA LEU A 125 -6.96 -12.80 -0.68
C LEU A 125 -7.57 -11.42 -0.97
N PRO A 126 -8.51 -10.92 -0.15
CA PRO A 126 -8.97 -9.54 -0.26
C PRO A 126 -7.91 -8.57 0.23
N ALA A 127 -7.95 -7.32 -0.24
CA ALA A 127 -7.18 -6.24 0.36
C ALA A 127 -7.53 -6.09 1.86
N ALA A 128 -6.50 -5.99 2.70
CA ALA A 128 -6.61 -5.84 4.13
C ALA A 128 -7.22 -4.47 4.48
N LEU A 129 -8.21 -4.48 5.37
CA LEU A 129 -8.77 -3.26 5.94
C LEU A 129 -7.81 -2.67 6.99
N PRO A 130 -7.93 -1.37 7.34
CA PRO A 130 -7.16 -0.76 8.43
C PRO A 130 -7.24 -1.55 9.74
N GLU A 131 -8.38 -2.17 10.05
CA GLU A 131 -8.56 -3.01 11.25
C GLU A 131 -7.82 -4.35 11.12
N ASP A 132 -7.73 -4.91 9.91
CA ASP A 132 -6.92 -6.11 9.65
C ASP A 132 -5.44 -5.80 9.80
N LEU A 133 -4.99 -4.64 9.32
CA LEU A 133 -3.63 -4.14 9.53
C LEU A 133 -3.34 -3.93 11.01
N GLN A 134 -4.24 -3.27 11.76
CA GLN A 134 -4.11 -3.05 13.21
C GLN A 134 -3.91 -4.37 13.94
N ARG A 135 -4.82 -5.32 13.69
CA ARG A 135 -4.82 -6.63 14.33
C ARG A 135 -3.52 -7.38 14.07
N ARG A 136 -3.01 -7.34 12.83
CA ARG A 136 -1.82 -8.11 12.44
C ARG A 136 -0.49 -7.44 12.79
N LEU A 137 -0.43 -6.10 12.79
CA LEU A 137 0.79 -5.36 13.11
C LEU A 137 1.04 -5.29 14.63
N TYR A 138 0.00 -5.00 15.41
CA TYR A 138 0.16 -4.64 16.82
C TYR A 138 -0.27 -5.71 17.80
N ASN A 139 -1.03 -6.72 17.37
CA ASN A 139 -1.61 -7.67 18.30
C ASN A 139 -1.08 -9.10 18.04
N ARG A 140 0.01 -9.45 18.75
CA ARG A 140 0.68 -10.76 18.66
C ARG A 140 -0.20 -11.95 19.05
N LYS A 141 -1.29 -11.75 19.80
CA LYS A 141 -2.22 -12.81 20.22
C LYS A 141 -3.47 -12.93 19.34
N SER A 142 -3.75 -11.97 18.46
CA SER A 142 -4.96 -11.96 17.61
C SER A 142 -4.67 -12.09 16.11
N ALA A 143 -3.43 -12.39 15.74
CA ALA A 143 -3.06 -12.77 14.37
C ALA A 143 -3.86 -13.99 13.86
N GLN A 144 -4.39 -14.84 14.75
CA GLN A 144 -5.47 -15.76 14.40
C GLN A 144 -6.79 -15.00 14.36
N GLY A 145 -7.09 -14.39 13.20
CA GLY A 145 -8.42 -13.86 12.92
C GLY A 145 -9.46 -14.94 13.21
N ARG A 146 -10.37 -14.67 14.14
CA ARG A 146 -11.44 -15.61 14.52
C ARG A 146 -12.31 -15.78 13.28
N ARG A 147 -12.24 -16.92 12.57
CA ARG A 147 -13.07 -17.16 11.38
C ARG A 147 -14.47 -17.55 11.85
N MET A 148 -15.49 -16.78 11.47
CA MET A 148 -16.88 -17.21 11.67
C MET A 148 -17.32 -18.01 10.44
N PRO A 149 -17.72 -19.29 10.58
CA PRO A 149 -18.22 -20.07 9.46
C PRO A 149 -19.58 -19.49 9.02
N LEU A 150 -19.69 -19.14 7.75
CA LEU A 150 -20.97 -18.90 7.10
C LEU A 150 -21.62 -20.25 6.74
N PRO A 151 -22.95 -20.33 6.55
CA PRO A 151 -23.63 -21.56 6.14
C PRO A 151 -23.26 -22.05 4.73
N PHE A 152 -22.33 -21.38 4.04
CA PHE A 152 -21.82 -21.76 2.72
C PHE A 152 -20.38 -22.30 2.81
N PRO A 153 -20.08 -23.46 2.21
CA PRO A 153 -18.72 -24.00 2.21
C PRO A 153 -17.73 -23.02 1.56
N GLY A 154 -16.63 -22.70 2.24
CA GLY A 154 -15.49 -21.97 1.68
C GLY A 154 -15.50 -20.43 1.83
N ALA A 155 -16.54 -19.82 2.39
CA ALA A 155 -16.57 -18.38 2.63
C ALA A 155 -16.29 -18.05 4.11
N SER A 156 -15.25 -17.23 4.37
CA SER A 156 -14.99 -16.67 5.71
C SER A 156 -14.87 -15.15 5.63
N ILE A 157 -15.47 -14.45 6.60
CA ILE A 157 -15.36 -12.99 6.74
C ILE A 157 -14.50 -12.70 7.97
N PRO A 158 -13.49 -11.82 7.90
CA PRO A 158 -12.78 -11.36 9.09
C PRO A 158 -13.74 -10.58 10.01
N ILE A 159 -13.78 -10.93 11.30
CA ILE A 159 -14.54 -10.18 12.31
C ILE A 159 -13.65 -9.03 12.81
N THR A 160 -14.14 -7.81 12.66
CA THR A 160 -13.55 -6.59 13.25
C THR A 160 -13.92 -6.54 14.74
N SER A 161 -12.97 -6.78 15.63
CA SER A 161 -13.10 -6.37 17.04
C SER A 161 -12.95 -4.85 17.13
N GLY A 162 -13.76 -4.17 17.95
CA GLY A 162 -13.84 -2.71 18.08
C GLY A 162 -12.62 -2.02 18.70
N GLU A 163 -11.42 -2.45 18.33
CA GLU A 163 -10.16 -1.82 18.74
C GLU A 163 -9.92 -0.56 17.90
N GLN A 164 -9.43 0.50 18.55
CA GLN A 164 -9.06 1.72 17.83
C GLN A 164 -7.87 1.43 16.92
N VAL A 165 -7.99 1.74 15.64
CA VAL A 165 -6.90 1.63 14.67
C VAL A 165 -5.78 2.61 15.03
N ASP A 166 -4.54 2.14 15.01
CA ASP A 166 -3.37 2.96 15.32
C ASP A 166 -3.27 4.16 14.36
N LYS A 167 -2.82 5.30 14.91
CA LYS A 167 -2.73 6.56 14.17
C LYS A 167 -1.87 6.44 12.91
N LYS A 168 -0.79 5.64 12.94
CA LYS A 168 0.08 5.47 11.77
C LYS A 168 -0.64 4.72 10.65
N ILE A 169 -1.46 3.73 10.98
CA ILE A 169 -2.26 3.00 9.98
C ILE A 169 -3.31 3.94 9.38
N THR A 170 -4.01 4.71 10.21
CA THR A 170 -4.99 5.68 9.70
C THR A 170 -4.34 6.75 8.83
N GLN A 171 -3.16 7.24 9.19
CA GLN A 171 -2.41 8.20 8.38
C GLN A 171 -1.91 7.60 7.07
N ASP A 172 -1.40 6.37 7.10
CA ASP A 172 -0.98 5.67 5.87
C ASP A 172 -2.17 5.41 4.95
N ASP A 173 -3.33 5.01 5.47
CA ASP A 173 -4.56 4.87 4.69
C ASP A 173 -5.00 6.21 4.08
N GLN A 174 -4.97 7.30 4.86
CA GLN A 174 -5.36 8.63 4.37
C GLN A 174 -4.45 9.15 3.25
N ASP A 175 -3.15 8.89 3.34
CA ASP A 175 -2.17 9.45 2.41
C ASP A 175 -1.94 8.56 1.18
N PHE A 176 -2.10 7.25 1.32
CA PHE A 176 -1.65 6.28 0.33
C PHE A 176 -2.78 5.43 -0.27
N SER A 177 -3.98 5.36 0.34
CA SER A 177 -5.13 4.69 -0.29
C SER A 177 -5.73 5.52 -1.42
N PHE A 178 -6.73 4.98 -2.12
CA PHE A 178 -7.44 5.72 -3.16
C PHE A 178 -8.09 6.98 -2.58
N PRO A 179 -7.80 8.18 -3.14
CA PRO A 179 -8.30 9.44 -2.59
C PRO A 179 -9.81 9.62 -2.79
N SER A 180 -10.36 8.94 -3.79
CA SER A 180 -11.77 9.01 -4.21
C SER A 180 -12.23 7.67 -4.75
N THR A 181 -13.53 7.41 -4.65
CA THR A 181 -14.20 6.27 -5.31
C THR A 181 -14.57 6.58 -6.76
N THR A 182 -14.32 7.80 -7.23
CA THR A 182 -14.65 8.22 -8.59
C THR A 182 -13.37 8.56 -9.34
N VAL A 183 -13.23 8.02 -10.55
CA VAL A 183 -12.14 8.36 -11.48
C VAL A 183 -12.71 9.25 -12.57
N ALA A 184 -12.28 10.51 -12.61
CA ALA A 184 -12.76 11.48 -13.60
C ALA A 184 -12.35 11.06 -15.03
N PRO A 185 -13.10 11.50 -16.07
CA PRO A 185 -12.70 11.33 -17.46
C PRO A 185 -11.27 11.80 -17.71
N HIS A 186 -10.53 11.07 -18.53
CA HIS A 186 -9.16 11.43 -18.94
C HIS A 186 -8.18 11.61 -17.78
N THR A 187 -8.39 10.91 -16.66
CA THR A 187 -7.51 10.98 -15.49
C THR A 187 -7.07 9.60 -15.01
N THR A 188 -6.02 9.59 -14.19
CA THR A 188 -5.54 8.38 -13.51
C THR A 188 -5.71 8.51 -12.00
N ALA A 189 -6.39 7.55 -11.39
CA ALA A 189 -6.41 7.38 -9.94
C ALA A 189 -5.41 6.29 -9.52
N SER A 190 -4.80 6.45 -8.36
CA SER A 190 -3.94 5.42 -7.79
C SER A 190 -4.09 5.32 -6.27
N GLY A 191 -3.88 4.13 -5.73
CA GLY A 191 -3.81 3.91 -4.29
C GLY A 191 -3.11 2.59 -3.97
N TYR A 192 -2.54 2.50 -2.77
CA TYR A 192 -1.98 1.27 -2.23
C TYR A 192 -3.07 0.40 -1.60
N LEU A 193 -2.93 -0.89 -1.81
CA LEU A 193 -3.68 -1.94 -1.15
C LEU A 193 -2.69 -2.90 -0.51
N PHE A 194 -3.06 -3.51 0.62
CA PHE A 194 -2.18 -4.40 1.35
C PHE A 194 -2.75 -5.81 1.36
N TYR A 195 -1.94 -6.81 1.04
CA TYR A 195 -2.36 -8.22 1.04
C TYR A 195 -1.58 -9.01 2.08
N ASP A 196 -2.25 -9.78 2.92
CA ASP A 196 -1.61 -10.65 3.92
C ASP A 196 -1.13 -11.93 3.25
N ILE A 197 0.17 -12.02 2.96
CA ILE A 197 0.77 -13.08 2.14
C ILE A 197 1.55 -14.12 2.97
N ARG A 198 1.47 -14.06 4.30
CA ARG A 198 2.27 -14.95 5.18
C ARG A 198 1.95 -16.43 5.03
N ASP A 199 0.72 -16.74 4.67
CA ASP A 199 0.24 -18.11 4.51
C ASP A 199 0.47 -18.62 3.07
N LEU A 200 1.21 -17.87 2.24
CA LEU A 200 1.57 -18.23 0.86
C LEU A 200 3.03 -18.67 0.75
N ASP A 201 3.32 -19.49 -0.25
CA ASP A 201 4.67 -19.93 -0.59
C ASP A 201 5.54 -18.78 -1.12
N ASP A 202 6.85 -18.81 -0.86
CA ASP A 202 7.80 -17.78 -1.30
C ASP A 202 8.35 -18.09 -2.72
N PRO A 203 8.31 -17.15 -3.69
CA PRO A 203 7.71 -15.83 -3.62
C PRO A 203 6.19 -15.85 -3.82
N ALA A 204 5.47 -15.17 -2.94
CA ALA A 204 4.01 -15.16 -2.92
C ALA A 204 3.37 -14.71 -4.24
N MET A 205 4.09 -13.90 -5.02
CA MET A 205 3.67 -13.39 -6.33
C MET A 205 3.84 -14.39 -7.49
N ARG A 206 4.51 -15.52 -7.28
CA ARG A 206 4.71 -16.53 -8.32
C ARG A 206 3.37 -17.11 -8.76
N HIS A 207 3.09 -17.10 -10.06
CA HIS A 207 1.82 -17.57 -10.64
C HIS A 207 0.56 -16.92 -10.04
N ALA A 208 0.73 -15.83 -9.29
CA ALA A 208 -0.35 -15.09 -8.68
C ALA A 208 -0.87 -14.03 -9.65
N THR A 209 -2.14 -13.67 -9.49
CA THR A 209 -2.81 -12.67 -10.32
C THR A 209 -3.50 -11.65 -9.44
N LEU A 210 -3.35 -10.36 -9.76
CA LEU A 210 -4.22 -9.33 -9.23
C LEU A 210 -5.47 -9.23 -10.12
N PHE A 211 -6.62 -9.48 -9.53
CA PHE A 211 -7.91 -9.54 -10.21
C PHE A 211 -8.80 -8.37 -9.80
N LEU A 212 -9.27 -7.59 -10.76
CA LEU A 212 -10.18 -6.46 -10.52
C LEU A 212 -11.51 -6.71 -11.20
N LYS A 213 -12.60 -6.50 -10.46
CA LYS A 213 -13.96 -6.57 -10.99
C LYS A 213 -14.86 -5.52 -10.37
N GLU A 214 -16.08 -5.43 -10.89
CA GLU A 214 -17.15 -4.55 -10.41
C GLU A 214 -16.86 -3.04 -10.61
N ILE A 215 -15.95 -2.70 -11.54
CA ILE A 215 -15.79 -1.33 -12.03
C ILE A 215 -16.99 -0.98 -12.93
N ARG A 216 -17.55 0.22 -12.79
CA ARG A 216 -18.69 0.69 -13.60
C ARG A 216 -18.49 2.13 -14.06
N TRP A 217 -19.17 2.51 -15.14
CA TRP A 217 -19.43 3.92 -15.41
C TRP A 217 -20.39 4.49 -14.36
N GLN A 218 -20.17 5.74 -13.96
CA GLN A 218 -21.02 6.42 -13.01
C GLN A 218 -22.46 6.53 -13.55
N GLY A 219 -23.42 6.09 -12.73
CA GLY A 219 -24.85 6.07 -13.09
C GLY A 219 -25.29 4.84 -13.90
N GLU A 220 -24.37 3.98 -14.31
CA GLU A 220 -24.69 2.74 -15.03
C GLU A 220 -24.68 1.53 -14.08
N LYS A 221 -25.58 0.57 -14.33
CA LYS A 221 -25.63 -0.69 -13.57
C LYS A 221 -24.71 -1.77 -14.15
N LYS A 222 -24.30 -1.63 -15.41
CA LYS A 222 -23.46 -2.59 -16.11
C LYS A 222 -22.03 -2.43 -15.65
N GLN A 223 -21.43 -3.52 -15.20
CA GLN A 223 -19.98 -3.58 -14.94
C GLN A 223 -19.18 -3.68 -16.24
N LEU A 224 -17.99 -3.12 -16.19
CA LEU A 224 -16.96 -3.34 -17.20
C LEU A 224 -16.46 -4.78 -17.14
N PHE A 225 -15.74 -5.22 -18.15
CA PHE A 225 -15.03 -6.49 -18.11
C PHE A 225 -14.00 -6.50 -16.97
N ASP A 226 -13.78 -7.68 -16.41
CA ASP A 226 -12.83 -7.88 -15.32
C ASP A 226 -11.39 -7.80 -15.84
N PHE A 227 -10.48 -7.29 -15.01
CA PHE A 227 -9.05 -7.18 -15.32
C PHE A 227 -8.26 -8.25 -14.56
N ASN A 228 -7.31 -8.87 -15.25
CA ASN A 228 -6.38 -9.90 -14.79
C ASN A 228 -4.93 -9.44 -15.01
N LEU A 229 -4.25 -9.08 -13.92
CA LEU A 229 -2.85 -8.67 -13.93
C LEU A 229 -1.96 -9.79 -13.35
N PRO A 230 -1.43 -10.71 -14.18
CA PRO A 230 -0.55 -11.77 -13.70
C PRO A 230 0.81 -11.23 -13.28
N PHE A 231 1.21 -11.47 -12.04
CA PHE A 231 2.46 -10.96 -11.47
C PHE A 231 3.71 -11.55 -12.13
N ASP A 232 3.60 -12.67 -12.85
CA ASP A 232 4.70 -13.22 -13.64
C ASP A 232 5.27 -12.21 -14.64
N LYS A 233 4.42 -11.33 -15.21
CA LYS A 233 4.87 -10.24 -16.11
C LYS A 233 5.79 -9.26 -15.38
N TRP A 234 5.46 -8.94 -14.14
CA TRP A 234 6.26 -8.04 -13.31
C TRP A 234 7.55 -8.72 -12.84
N LEU A 235 7.47 -9.96 -12.36
CA LEU A 235 8.61 -10.76 -11.92
C LEU A 235 9.64 -10.97 -13.03
N ALA A 236 9.18 -11.21 -14.27
CA ALA A 236 10.05 -11.39 -15.43
C ALA A 236 10.81 -10.11 -15.83
N ALA A 237 10.27 -8.94 -15.52
CA ALA A 237 10.87 -7.65 -15.83
C ALA A 237 11.86 -7.16 -14.76
N GLN A 238 11.86 -7.77 -13.56
CA GLN A 238 12.80 -7.41 -12.52
C GLN A 238 14.23 -7.82 -12.90
N PRO A 239 15.24 -6.99 -12.61
CA PRO A 239 16.63 -7.36 -12.83
C PRO A 239 16.95 -8.60 -12.00
N LYS A 240 17.38 -9.67 -12.67
CA LYS A 240 17.77 -10.93 -12.01
C LYS A 240 18.87 -10.64 -11.00
N PRO A 241 18.79 -11.16 -9.77
CA PRO A 241 19.87 -11.00 -8.80
C PRO A 241 21.15 -11.57 -9.40
N VAL A 242 22.18 -10.74 -9.52
CA VAL A 242 23.52 -11.18 -9.93
C VAL A 242 23.97 -12.21 -8.90
N LYS A 243 24.12 -13.48 -9.31
CA LYS A 243 24.74 -14.50 -8.47
C LYS A 243 26.11 -13.96 -8.05
N LYS A 244 26.29 -13.66 -6.77
CA LYS A 244 27.62 -13.42 -6.21
C LYS A 244 28.42 -14.68 -6.45
N THR A 245 29.37 -14.63 -7.38
CA THR A 245 30.37 -15.68 -7.58
C THR A 245 31.00 -15.97 -6.21
N PRO A 246 31.03 -17.23 -5.76
CA PRO A 246 31.74 -17.57 -4.53
C PRO A 246 33.17 -17.02 -4.62
N PRO A 247 33.72 -16.42 -3.54
CA PRO A 247 35.11 -16.04 -3.55
C PRO A 247 35.96 -17.26 -3.91
N PRO A 248 37.02 -17.10 -4.73
CA PRO A 248 37.90 -18.21 -5.05
C PRO A 248 38.41 -18.85 -3.74
N PRO A 249 38.54 -20.19 -3.70
CA PRO A 249 39.08 -20.87 -2.54
C PRO A 249 40.42 -20.23 -2.19
N LYS A 250 40.59 -19.87 -0.91
CA LYS A 250 41.86 -19.36 -0.40
C LYS A 250 42.90 -20.46 -0.62
N ASP A 251 43.95 -20.14 -1.36
CA ASP A 251 45.07 -21.05 -1.59
C ASP A 251 45.55 -21.60 -0.25
N GLU A 252 45.49 -22.93 -0.16
CA GLU A 252 45.99 -23.73 0.94
C GLU A 252 47.51 -23.60 0.96
N ASP A 253 48.01 -23.05 2.06
CA ASP A 253 49.42 -22.90 2.41
C ASP A 253 50.16 -24.23 2.18
N THR A 254 50.84 -24.33 1.04
CA THR A 254 51.77 -25.43 0.76
C THR A 254 53.14 -25.02 1.28
N THR A 255 53.32 -24.98 2.60
CA THR A 255 54.65 -25.00 3.19
C THR A 255 55.21 -26.41 3.05
N LYS A 256 55.85 -26.67 1.90
CA LYS A 256 56.67 -27.87 1.66
C LYS A 256 58.09 -27.63 2.18
N ASP A 257 58.46 -28.44 3.17
CA ASP A 257 59.76 -29.08 3.36
C ASP A 257 61.02 -28.37 2.86
N THR A 258 61.82 -27.86 3.79
CA THR A 258 63.29 -28.01 3.71
C THR A 258 63.87 -28.03 5.11
N LYS A 259 64.03 -29.23 5.68
CA LYS A 259 64.96 -29.47 6.79
C LYS A 259 65.43 -30.91 6.71
N ASP A 260 66.70 -31.07 6.40
CA ASP A 260 67.62 -32.14 6.85
C ASP A 260 68.62 -32.50 5.74
N ALA A 261 69.77 -31.82 5.76
CA ALA A 261 71.08 -32.38 5.42
C ALA A 261 72.13 -31.27 5.62
N ASP A 262 72.73 -31.19 6.81
CA ASP A 262 74.18 -31.37 6.89
C ASP A 262 74.63 -31.56 8.35
N LYS A 263 75.31 -32.67 8.61
CA LYS A 263 76.06 -32.94 9.83
C LYS A 263 77.38 -33.55 9.38
N GLN A 264 78.40 -32.72 9.35
CA GLN A 264 79.80 -33.10 9.56
C GLN A 264 80.35 -32.24 10.69
#